data_AF-A0A2G4EX78-F1
#
_entry.id   AF-A0A2G4EX78-F1
#
_cell.length_a   1.000
_cell.length_b   1.000
_cell.length_c   1.000
_cell.angle_alpha   90.00
_cell.angle_beta   90.00
_cell.angle_gamma   90.00
#
_symmetry.space_group_name_H-M   'P 1'
#
loop_
_entity.id
_entity.type
_entity.pdbx_description
1 polymer ?
#
loop_
_entity_poly.entity_id
_entity_poly.type
_entity_poly.pdbx_seq_one_letter_code
_entity_poly.pdbx_strand_id
1 'polypeptide(L)'
;MNLSFKDLRFIIEAIEHQINAYQERLQVIEDVDEDEAADLGNDIKFLELLHADMTTTLEQNTTEREDIAYEQALSEALEETFAEWETIEAMTAEEACERIRAISNQALEEL
;
A
#
# COMPACT_ATOMS: atom_id res chain seq x y z
N MET A 1 0.60 13.94 -9.97
CA MET A 1 0.08 13.10 -11.07
C MET A 1 -0.88 12.12 -10.41
N ASN A 2 -2.15 12.02 -10.83
CA ASN A 2 -3.09 11.07 -10.21
C ASN A 2 -3.00 9.74 -10.94
N LEU A 3 -2.07 8.88 -10.51
CA LEU A 3 -1.91 7.52 -11.03
C LEU A 3 -2.76 6.55 -10.20
N SER A 4 -3.35 5.54 -10.84
CA SER A 4 -4.04 4.50 -10.08
C SER A 4 -3.03 3.55 -9.41
N PHE A 5 -3.48 2.81 -8.39
CA PHE A 5 -2.68 1.76 -7.74
C PHE A 5 -2.08 0.77 -8.75
N LYS A 6 -2.86 0.40 -9.77
CA LYS A 6 -2.41 -0.51 -10.84
C LYS A 6 -1.34 0.13 -11.72
N ASP A 7 -1.50 1.41 -12.05
CA ASP A 7 -0.54 2.14 -12.86
C ASP A 7 0.78 2.31 -12.10
N LEU A 8 0.72 2.64 -10.80
CA LEU A 8 1.90 2.75 -9.93
C LEU A 8 2.68 1.43 -9.90
N ARG A 9 2.00 0.30 -9.66
CA ARG A 9 2.66 -1.02 -9.64
C ARG A 9 3.30 -1.37 -10.98
N PHE A 10 2.59 -1.13 -12.08
CA PHE A 10 3.12 -1.38 -13.43
C PHE A 10 4.36 -0.54 -13.72
N ILE A 11 4.37 0.74 -13.31
CA ILE A 11 5.52 1.62 -13.53
C ILE A 11 6.70 1.17 -12.67
N ILE A 12 6.49 0.76 -11.42
CA ILE A 12 7.54 0.20 -10.56
C ILE A 12 8.20 -1.02 -11.23
N GLU A 13 7.39 -1.98 -11.70
CA GLU A 13 7.88 -3.17 -12.42
C GLU A 13 8.70 -2.79 -13.68
N ALA A 14 8.25 -1.78 -14.42
CA ALA A 14 8.97 -1.30 -15.61
C ALA A 14 10.30 -0.62 -15.25
N ILE A 15 10.35 0.14 -14.14
CA ILE A 15 11.58 0.77 -13.65
C ILE A 15 12.58 -0.31 -13.22
N GLU A 16 12.16 -1.32 -12.48
CA GLU A 16 13.01 -2.45 -12.08
C GLU A 16 13.60 -3.18 -13.29
N HIS A 17 12.76 -3.44 -14.30
CA HIS A 17 13.22 -4.06 -15.54
C HIS A 17 14.28 -3.20 -16.25
N GLN A 18 14.08 -1.88 -16.29
CA GLN A 18 15.02 -0.96 -16.94
C GLN A 18 16.34 -0.84 -16.18
N ILE A 19 16.30 -0.78 -14.85
CA ILE A 19 17.51 -0.78 -14.00
C ILE A 19 18.34 -2.04 -14.29
N ASN A 20 17.70 -3.21 -14.30
CA ASN A 20 18.38 -4.47 -14.60
C ASN A 20 19.01 -4.47 -16.00
N ALA A 21 18.29 -3.99 -17.02
CA ALA A 21 18.81 -3.89 -18.38
C ALA A 21 20.04 -2.96 -18.47
N TYR A 22 20.05 -1.85 -17.74
CA TYR A 22 21.19 -0.93 -17.69
C TYR A 22 22.38 -1.52 -16.92
N GLN A 23 22.12 -2.24 -15.83
CA GLN A 23 23.16 -2.96 -15.09
C GLN A 23 23.79 -4.07 -15.92
N GLU A 24 23.00 -4.82 -16.69
CA GLU A 24 23.50 -5.83 -17.64
C GLU A 24 24.35 -5.19 -18.74
N ARG A 25 23.91 -4.05 -19.29
CA ARG A 25 24.69 -3.31 -20.29
C ARG A 25 26.03 -2.82 -19.74
N LEU A 26 26.06 -2.30 -18.51
CA LEU A 26 27.29 -1.89 -17.83
C LEU A 26 28.30 -3.02 -17.63
N GLN A 27 27.83 -4.27 -17.48
CA GLN A 27 28.74 -5.43 -17.38
C GLN A 27 29.38 -5.81 -18.71
N VAL A 28 28.77 -5.41 -19.84
CA VAL A 28 29.20 -5.78 -21.20
C VAL A 28 29.95 -4.64 -21.88
N ILE A 29 29.77 -3.41 -21.42
CA ILE A 29 30.57 -2.26 -21.84
C ILE A 29 32.03 -2.56 -21.44
N GLU A 30 32.88 -2.90 -22.42
CA GLU A 30 34.33 -2.90 -22.21
C GLU A 30 34.77 -1.48 -21.80
N ASP A 31 35.90 -1.33 -21.08
CA ASP A 31 36.54 -0.09 -20.59
C ASP A 31 36.79 1.02 -21.67
N VAL A 32 36.21 0.87 -22.85
CA VAL A 32 36.37 1.70 -24.05
C VAL A 32 35.37 2.86 -24.10
N ASP A 33 34.23 2.78 -23.40
CA ASP A 33 33.20 3.85 -23.39
C ASP A 33 32.87 4.34 -21.97
N GLU A 34 33.82 5.05 -21.36
CA GLU A 34 33.67 5.66 -20.02
C GLU A 34 32.51 6.67 -19.97
N ASP A 35 32.24 7.39 -21.07
CA ASP A 35 31.16 8.37 -21.14
C ASP A 35 29.80 7.67 -21.13
N GLU A 36 29.61 6.60 -21.93
CA GLU A 36 28.38 5.81 -21.92
C GLU A 36 28.17 5.10 -20.57
N ALA A 37 29.24 4.60 -19.93
CA ALA A 37 29.16 4.00 -18.61
C ALA A 37 28.73 5.01 -17.53
N ALA A 38 29.25 6.24 -17.60
CA ALA A 38 28.89 7.31 -16.68
C ALA A 38 27.42 7.74 -16.86
N ASP A 39 26.94 7.85 -18.10
CA ASP A 39 25.55 8.18 -18.40
C ASP A 39 24.60 7.09 -17.89
N LEU A 40 24.90 5.81 -18.15
CA LEU A 40 24.12 4.70 -17.63
C LEU A 40 24.11 4.65 -16.09
N GLY A 41 25.24 4.93 -15.45
CA GLY A 41 25.33 5.01 -13.99
C GLY A 41 24.45 6.11 -13.41
N ASN A 42 24.41 7.28 -14.07
CA ASN A 42 23.55 8.39 -13.66
C ASN A 42 22.06 8.05 -13.83
N ASP A 43 21.70 7.43 -14.97
CA ASP A 43 20.34 7.00 -15.24
C ASP A 43 19.86 5.95 -14.25
N ILE A 44 20.68 4.94 -13.93
CA ILE A 44 20.37 3.94 -12.89
C ILE A 44 20.07 4.63 -11.57
N LYS A 45 20.92 5.56 -11.14
CA LYS A 45 20.72 6.27 -9.87
C LYS A 45 19.43 7.08 -9.86
N PHE A 46 19.07 7.72 -10.96
CA PHE A 46 17.79 8.41 -11.10
C PHE A 46 16.62 7.42 -10.99
N LEU A 47 16.70 6.28 -11.69
CA LEU A 47 15.67 5.25 -11.66
C LEU A 47 15.51 4.62 -10.28
N GLU A 48 16.59 4.40 -9.53
CA GLU A 48 16.54 3.92 -8.14
C GLU A 48 15.83 4.90 -7.21
N LEU A 49 16.11 6.20 -7.35
CA LEU A 49 15.42 7.24 -6.58
C LEU A 49 13.92 7.31 -6.93
N LEU A 50 13.59 7.20 -8.21
CA LEU A 50 12.21 7.18 -8.67
C LEU A 50 11.48 5.92 -8.19
N HIS A 51 12.13 4.75 -8.24
CA HIS A 51 11.59 3.49 -7.72
C HIS A 51 11.25 3.60 -6.23
N ALA A 52 12.15 4.16 -5.42
CA ALA A 52 11.93 4.34 -4.00
C ALA A 52 10.74 5.27 -3.72
N ASP A 53 10.67 6.43 -4.39
CA ASP A 53 9.57 7.39 -4.24
C ASP A 53 8.21 6.80 -4.64
N MET A 54 8.17 6.08 -5.76
CA MET A 54 6.95 5.42 -6.23
C MET A 54 6.52 4.27 -5.33
N THR A 55 7.48 3.51 -4.78
CA THR A 55 7.20 2.43 -3.81
C THR A 55 6.62 2.98 -2.52
N THR A 56 7.22 4.03 -1.95
CA THR A 56 6.68 4.71 -0.77
C THR A 56 5.27 5.26 -1.03
N THR A 57 5.03 5.83 -2.21
CA THR A 57 3.71 6.30 -2.60
C THR A 57 2.71 5.14 -2.67
N LEU A 58 3.08 3.99 -3.23
CA LEU A 58 2.22 2.81 -3.32
C LEU A 58 1.88 2.25 -1.93
N GLU A 59 2.87 2.17 -1.04
CA GLU A 59 2.68 1.72 0.34
C GLU A 59 1.70 2.63 1.10
N GLN A 60 1.88 3.96 1.01
CA GLN A 60 0.96 4.92 1.61
C GLN A 60 -0.47 4.77 1.09
N ASN A 61 -0.64 4.62 -0.24
CA ASN A 61 -1.96 4.37 -0.84
C ASN A 61 -2.58 3.04 -0.40
N THR A 62 -1.76 2.06 0.02
CA THR A 62 -2.23 0.76 0.51
C THR A 62 -2.72 0.91 1.94
N THR A 63 -1.92 1.52 2.81
CA THR A 63 -2.29 1.79 4.21
C THR A 63 -3.55 2.66 4.31
N GLU A 64 -3.65 3.73 3.51
CA GLU A 64 -4.87 4.56 3.48
C GLU A 64 -6.12 3.77 3.05
N ARG A 65 -5.98 2.78 2.15
CA ARG A 65 -7.10 1.92 1.75
C ARG A 65 -7.49 0.92 2.82
N GLU A 66 -6.51 0.37 3.53
CA GLU A 66 -6.73 -0.53 4.67
C GLU A 66 -7.44 0.22 5.82
N ASP A 67 -6.99 1.43 6.16
CA ASP A 67 -7.62 2.27 7.18
C ASP A 67 -9.09 2.58 6.85
N ILE A 68 -9.39 2.93 5.59
CA ILE A 68 -10.77 3.19 5.13
C ILE A 68 -11.62 1.92 5.19
N ALA A 69 -11.07 0.77 4.79
CA ALA A 69 -11.80 -0.50 4.84
C ALA A 69 -12.14 -0.90 6.29
N TYR A 70 -11.21 -0.70 7.22
CA TYR A 70 -11.45 -0.91 8.64
C TYR A 70 -12.55 0.00 9.19
N GLU A 71 -12.49 1.30 8.90
CA GLU A 71 -13.51 2.25 9.33
C GLU A 71 -14.89 1.89 8.79
N GLN A 72 -14.98 1.42 7.53
CA GLN A 72 -16.23 0.98 6.92
C GLN A 72 -16.77 -0.30 7.58
N ALA A 73 -15.95 -1.33 7.72
CA ALA A 73 -16.35 -2.60 8.35
C ALA A 73 -16.78 -2.38 9.82
N LEU A 74 -16.04 -1.55 10.55
CA LEU A 74 -16.39 -1.19 11.93
C LEU A 74 -17.71 -0.42 12.00
N SER A 75 -17.93 0.53 11.08
CA SER A 75 -19.19 1.30 11.03
C SER A 75 -20.39 0.39 10.72
N GLU A 76 -20.27 -0.51 9.74
CA GLU A 76 -21.33 -1.43 9.35
C GLU A 76 -21.67 -2.40 10.49
N ALA A 77 -20.66 -3.01 11.12
CA ALA A 77 -20.87 -3.91 12.23
C ALA A 77 -21.45 -3.19 13.47
N LEU A 78 -21.06 -1.94 13.73
CA LEU A 78 -21.68 -1.12 14.78
C LEU A 78 -23.15 -0.82 14.46
N GLU A 79 -23.49 -0.42 13.23
CA GLU A 79 -24.88 -0.18 12.82
C GLU A 79 -25.74 -1.44 12.97
N GLU A 80 -25.24 -2.61 12.58
CA GLU A 80 -25.94 -3.89 12.74
C GLU A 80 -26.21 -4.18 14.22
N THR A 81 -25.20 -4.03 15.08
CA THR A 81 -25.39 -4.28 16.52
C THR A 81 -26.32 -3.28 17.20
N PHE A 82 -26.29 -1.99 16.80
CA PHE A 82 -27.26 -1.02 17.31
C PHE A 82 -28.69 -1.32 16.85
N ALA A 83 -28.88 -1.77 15.60
CA ALA A 83 -30.18 -2.20 15.10
C ALA A 83 -30.71 -3.43 15.84
N GLU A 84 -29.85 -4.40 16.16
CA GLU A 84 -30.21 -5.54 17.00
C GLU A 84 -30.59 -5.10 18.42
N TRP A 85 -29.88 -4.14 19.01
CA TRP A 85 -30.16 -3.65 20.37
C TRP A 85 -31.48 -2.88 20.46
N GLU A 86 -31.90 -2.22 19.38
CA GLU A 86 -33.22 -1.57 19.31
C GLU A 86 -34.37 -2.58 19.43
N THR A 87 -34.09 -3.88 19.19
CA THR A 87 -35.07 -4.97 19.25
C THR A 87 -35.01 -5.84 20.52
N ILE A 88 -34.02 -5.66 21.39
CA ILE A 88 -33.79 -6.51 22.57
C ILE A 88 -34.05 -5.73 23.88
N GLU A 89 -34.78 -6.35 24.81
CA GLU A 89 -35.09 -5.79 26.14
C GLU A 89 -33.83 -5.72 27.05
N ALA A 90 -33.54 -4.53 27.58
CA ALA A 90 -32.63 -4.19 28.69
C ALA A 90 -31.25 -4.90 28.73
N MET A 91 -30.37 -4.57 27.79
CA MET A 91 -28.94 -4.89 27.88
C MET A 91 -28.21 -3.93 28.84
N THR A 92 -27.26 -4.44 29.63
CA THR A 92 -26.50 -3.59 30.57
C THR A 92 -25.37 -2.82 29.87
N ALA A 93 -24.92 -1.72 30.48
CA ALA A 93 -23.83 -0.90 29.92
C ALA A 93 -22.50 -1.67 29.81
N GLU A 94 -22.27 -2.66 30.67
CA GLU A 94 -21.05 -3.47 30.67
C GLU A 94 -21.05 -4.45 29.49
N GLU A 95 -22.18 -5.12 29.23
CA GLU A 95 -22.37 -5.99 28.07
C GLU A 95 -22.28 -5.23 26.74
N ALA A 96 -22.79 -3.98 26.70
CA ALA A 96 -22.65 -3.11 25.54
C ALA A 96 -21.19 -2.81 25.21
N CYS A 97 -20.38 -2.47 26.24
CA CYS A 97 -18.96 -2.20 26.08
C CYS A 97 -18.16 -3.42 25.63
N GLU A 98 -18.45 -4.61 26.17
CA GLU A 98 -17.79 -5.85 25.74
C GLU A 98 -18.09 -6.19 24.28
N ARG A 99 -19.34 -6.01 23.84
CA ARG A 99 -19.73 -6.24 22.44
C ARG A 99 -19.06 -5.26 21.48
N ILE A 100 -19.03 -3.96 21.81
CA ILE A 100 -18.31 -2.96 20.99
C ILE A 100 -16.83 -3.34 20.85
N ARG A 101 -16.22 -3.82 21.93
CA ARG A 101 -14.82 -4.27 21.92
C ARG A 101 -14.61 -5.51 21.05
N ALA A 102 -15.55 -6.46 21.10
CA ALA A 102 -15.51 -7.66 20.25
C ALA A 102 -15.62 -7.30 18.76
N ILE A 103 -16.52 -6.38 18.40
CA ILE A 103 -16.69 -5.88 17.03
C ILE A 103 -15.40 -5.20 16.54
N SER A 104 -14.81 -4.33 17.36
CA SER A 104 -13.56 -3.64 17.02
C SER A 104 -12.39 -4.61 16.77
N ASN A 105 -12.32 -5.69 17.55
CA ASN A 105 -11.32 -6.75 17.36
C ASN A 105 -11.62 -7.58 16.10
N GLN A 106 -12.88 -7.92 15.84
CA GLN A 106 -13.27 -8.69 14.66
C GLN A 106 -12.99 -7.92 13.36
N ALA A 107 -13.33 -6.63 13.31
CA ALA A 107 -13.00 -5.77 12.18
C ALA A 107 -11.48 -5.67 11.92
N LEU A 108 -10.65 -5.90 12.95
CA LEU A 108 -9.20 -5.89 12.84
C LEU A 108 -8.63 -7.21 12.30
N GLU A 109 -9.37 -8.32 12.46
CA GLU A 109 -9.00 -9.65 11.96
C GLU A 109 -9.44 -9.87 10.50
N GLU A 110 -10.36 -9.06 9.97
CA GLU A 110 -10.88 -9.13 8.59
C GLU A 110 -10.12 -8.23 7.58
N LEU A 111 -9.15 -7.44 8.06
CA LEU A 111 -8.15 -6.70 7.27
C LEU A 111 -7.08 -7.63 6.70
#